data_AF-A0A436GLD8-F1
#
_entry.id   AF-A0A436GLD8-F1
#
_cell.length_a   1.000
_cell.length_b   1.000
_cell.length_c   1.000
_cell.angle_alpha   90.00
_cell.angle_beta   90.00
_cell.angle_gamma   90.00
#
_symmetry.space_group_name_H-M   'P 1'
#
loop_
_entity.id
_entity.type
_entity.pdbx_description
1 polymer ?
#
loop_
_entity_poly.entity_id
_entity_poly.type
_entity_poly.pdbx_seq_one_letter_code
_entity_poly.pdbx_strand_id
1 'polypeptide(L)' 'LSFVRSARDSGHSCIFIAHNIHHVFQVVDRIVVMRRGKVVADDIDPKKTSVAEVERIITGMSDKEIRDAIADGKPSH' A
#
# COMPACT_ATOMS: atom_id res chain seq x y z
N LEU A 1 11.16 -10.39 -3.13
CA LEU A 1 10.80 -10.41 -1.69
C LEU A 1 10.90 -11.81 -1.06
N SER A 2 11.87 -12.64 -1.46
CA SER A 2 12.06 -14.00 -0.88
C SER A 2 12.38 -13.96 0.60
N PHE A 3 13.24 -13.02 1.02
CA PHE A 3 13.62 -12.82 2.43
C PHE A 3 12.43 -12.63 3.37
N VAL A 4 11.44 -11.83 2.97
CA VAL A 4 10.25 -11.52 3.77
C VAL A 4 9.37 -12.75 3.97
N ARG A 5 9.20 -13.53 2.90
CA ARG A 5 8.46 -14.79 2.94
C ARG A 5 9.17 -15.80 3.83
N SER A 6 10.48 -15.98 3.68
CA SER A 6 11.26 -16.88 4.53
C SER A 6 11.27 -16.48 6.01
N ALA A 7 11.30 -15.16 6.32
CA ALA A 7 11.20 -14.66 7.68
C ALA A 7 9.81 -14.96 8.29
N ARG A 8 8.74 -14.76 7.53
CA ARG A 8 7.39 -15.17 7.93
C ARG A 8 7.29 -16.68 8.17
N ASP A 9 7.76 -17.48 7.21
CA ASP A 9 7.64 -18.95 7.25
C ASP A 9 8.44 -19.56 8.42
N SER A 10 9.46 -18.84 8.92
CA SER A 10 10.22 -19.18 10.12
C SER A 10 9.62 -18.64 11.44
N GLY A 11 8.40 -18.09 11.40
CA GLY A 11 7.65 -17.64 12.57
C GLY A 11 7.93 -16.20 13.02
N HIS A 12 8.66 -15.41 12.22
CA HIS A 12 8.95 -14.02 12.55
C HIS A 12 7.88 -13.08 12.01
N SER A 13 7.50 -12.10 12.82
CA SER A 13 6.66 -10.97 12.35
C SER A 13 7.53 -9.95 11.61
N CYS A 14 7.08 -9.54 10.43
CA CYS A 14 7.76 -8.57 9.59
C CYS A 14 6.88 -7.32 9.41
N ILE A 15 7.43 -6.14 9.65
CA ILE A 15 6.76 -4.86 9.40
C ILE A 15 7.44 -4.19 8.20
N PHE A 16 6.65 -3.88 7.17
CA PHE A 16 7.10 -3.15 5.98
C PHE A 16 6.58 -1.72 6.02
N ILE A 17 7.48 -0.76 5.88
CA ILE A 17 7.15 0.66 5.81
C ILE A 17 7.54 1.14 4.41
N ALA A 18 6.55 1.51 3.60
CA ALA A 18 6.75 2.01 2.25
C ALA A 18 5.67 3.04 1.90
N HIS A 19 6.02 3.97 1.01
CA HIS A 19 5.08 4.93 0.42
C HIS A 19 4.52 4.44 -0.94
N ASN A 20 5.09 3.36 -1.50
CA ASN A 20 4.66 2.73 -2.73
C ASN A 20 4.23 1.29 -2.44
N ILE A 21 2.96 0.98 -2.73
CA ILE A 21 2.35 -0.30 -2.38
C ILE A 21 2.61 -1.39 -3.43
N HIS A 22 2.97 -1.05 -4.68
CA HIS A 22 3.04 -2.00 -5.81
C HIS A 22 3.90 -3.23 -5.52
N HIS A 23 5.05 -3.06 -4.87
CA HIS A 23 5.95 -4.17 -4.58
C HIS A 23 5.55 -4.95 -3.33
N VAL A 24 4.98 -4.30 -2.33
CA VAL A 24 4.65 -4.91 -1.03
C VAL A 24 3.26 -5.56 -1.03
N PHE A 25 2.35 -5.14 -1.91
CA PHE A 25 0.97 -5.61 -1.95
C PHE A 25 0.86 -7.13 -2.08
N GLN A 26 1.78 -7.76 -2.82
CA GLN A 26 1.77 -9.21 -3.06
C GLN A 26 2.39 -10.06 -1.94
N VAL A 27 2.99 -9.43 -0.93
CA VAL A 27 3.65 -10.15 0.18
C VAL A 27 3.02 -9.90 1.54
N VAL A 28 2.27 -8.83 1.73
CA VAL A 28 1.67 -8.50 3.03
C VAL A 28 0.38 -9.28 3.27
N ASP A 29 0.06 -9.53 4.53
CA ASP A 29 -1.23 -10.15 4.93
C ASP A 29 -2.26 -9.10 5.37
N ARG A 30 -1.76 -7.95 5.84
CA ARG A 30 -2.54 -6.87 6.42
C ARG A 30 -1.87 -5.55 6.08
N ILE A 31 -2.65 -4.56 5.69
CA ILE A 31 -2.17 -3.20 5.42
C ILE A 31 -2.81 -2.24 6.42
N VAL A 32 -1.98 -1.36 6.98
CA VAL A 32 -2.39 -0.23 7.81
C VAL A 32 -1.87 1.03 7.13
N VAL A 33 -2.75 2.01 6.92
CA VAL A 33 -2.39 3.27 6.27
C VAL A 33 -2.42 4.39 7.29
N MET A 34 -1.29 5.10 7.40
CA MET A 34 -1.15 6.29 8.22
C MET A 34 -1.00 7.52 7.34
N ARG A 35 -1.74 8.59 7.66
CA ARG A 35 -1.65 9.89 6.98
C ARG A 35 -1.71 11.01 8.00
N ARG A 36 -0.76 11.95 7.91
CA ARG A 36 -0.65 13.11 8.84
C ARG A 36 -0.64 12.70 10.32
N GLY A 37 0.09 11.64 10.65
CA GLY A 37 0.22 11.13 12.02
C GLY A 37 -1.01 10.40 12.56
N LYS A 38 -2.01 10.12 11.72
CA LYS A 38 -3.23 9.39 12.11
C LYS A 38 -3.38 8.12 11.27
N VAL A 39 -3.90 7.06 11.88
CA VAL A 39 -4.35 5.87 11.15
C VAL A 39 -5.64 6.25 10.42
N VAL A 40 -5.62 6.16 9.10
CA VAL A 40 -6.77 6.50 8.23
C VAL A 40 -7.46 5.27 7.68
N ALA A 41 -6.75 4.14 7.64
CA ALA A 41 -7.34 2.84 7.39
C ALA A 41 -6.55 1.78 8.17
N ASP A 42 -7.28 0.89 8.82
CA ASP A 42 -6.75 -0.27 9.50
C ASP A 42 -7.35 -1.55 8.90
N ASP A 43 -6.57 -2.63 8.97
CA ASP A 43 -7.03 -3.97 8.59
C ASP A 43 -7.46 -4.15 7.13
N ILE A 44 -6.80 -3.46 6.20
CA ILE A 44 -7.02 -3.68 4.77
C ILE A 44 -6.49 -5.07 4.40
N ASP A 45 -7.37 -5.91 3.86
CA ASP A 45 -7.05 -7.22 3.31
C ASP A 45 -6.60 -7.06 1.84
N PRO A 46 -5.33 -7.32 1.51
CA PRO A 46 -4.82 -7.19 0.15
C PRO A 46 -5.48 -8.17 -0.85
N LYS A 47 -6.21 -9.18 -0.39
CA LYS A 47 -6.98 -10.08 -1.25
C LYS A 47 -8.35 -9.54 -1.64
N LYS A 48 -8.87 -8.56 -0.91
CA LYS A 48 -10.20 -7.97 -1.12
C LYS A 48 -10.15 -6.54 -1.64
N THR A 49 -8.98 -5.92 -1.63
CA THR A 49 -8.76 -4.54 -2.02
C THR A 49 -7.89 -4.48 -3.28
N SER A 50 -7.95 -3.37 -4.02
CA SER A 50 -7.08 -3.13 -5.17
C SER A 50 -5.91 -2.21 -4.81
N VAL A 51 -4.79 -2.32 -5.52
CA VAL A 51 -3.62 -1.43 -5.37
C VAL A 51 -4.03 0.05 -5.47
N ALA A 52 -4.82 0.40 -6.48
CA ALA A 52 -5.30 1.76 -6.70
C ALA A 52 -6.15 2.31 -5.55
N GLU A 53 -6.88 1.43 -4.85
CA GLU A 53 -7.67 1.82 -3.68
C GLU A 53 -6.80 2.10 -2.47
N VAL A 54 -5.77 1.29 -2.23
CA VAL A 54 -4.80 1.57 -1.18
C VAL A 54 -4.03 2.86 -1.48
N GLU A 55 -3.67 3.09 -2.74
CA GLU A 55 -3.02 4.34 -3.18
C GLU A 55 -3.88 5.57 -2.98
N ARG A 56 -5.20 5.48 -3.23
CA ARG A 56 -6.16 6.53 -2.87
C ARG A 56 -6.07 6.89 -1.40
N ILE A 57 -6.04 5.89 -0.54
CA ILE A 57 -6.02 6.09 0.92
C ILE A 57 -4.67 6.69 1.37
N ILE A 58 -3.56 6.23 0.79
CA ILE A 58 -2.21 6.73 1.08
C ILE A 58 -2.06 8.20 0.66
N THR A 59 -2.41 8.52 -0.59
CA THR A 59 -2.25 9.88 -1.15
C THR A 59 -3.32 10.84 -0.63
N GLY A 60 -4.53 10.32 -0.39
CA GLY A 60 -5.73 11.11 -0.13
C GLY A 60 -6.24 11.86 -1.35
N MET A 61 -5.92 11.40 -2.56
CA MET A 61 -6.38 11.95 -3.83
C MET A 61 -7.78 11.44 -4.20
N SER A 62 -8.57 12.28 -4.86
CA SER A 62 -9.87 11.95 -5.44
C SER A 62 -9.74 11.15 -6.75
N ASP A 63 -10.81 10.49 -7.17
CA ASP A 63 -10.86 9.73 -8.43
C ASP A 63 -10.55 10.58 -9.67
N LYS A 64 -10.79 11.89 -9.60
CA LYS A 64 -10.43 12.82 -10.66
C LYS A 64 -8.93 13.06 -10.68
N GLU A 65 -8.33 13.38 -9.53
CA GLU A 65 -6.89 13.63 -9.39
C GLU A 65 -6.03 12.43 -9.78
N ILE A 66 -6.49 11.20 -9.48
CA ILE A 66 -5.78 9.98 -9.90
C ILE A 66 -5.89 9.77 -11.41
N ARG A 67 -7.07 9.98 -12.00
CA ARG A 67 -7.24 9.89 -13.45
C ARG A 67 -6.37 10.91 -14.17
N ASP A 68 -6.32 12.14 -13.65
CA ASP A 68 -5.49 13.22 -14.19
C ASP A 68 -4.00 12.88 -14.05
N ALA A 69 -3.55 12.35 -12.90
CA ALA A 69 -2.16 11.93 -12.70
C ALA A 69 -1.72 10.76 -13.62
N ILE A 70 -2.62 9.80 -13.87
CA ILE A 70 -2.37 8.69 -14.81
C ILE A 70 -2.35 9.21 -16.26
N ALA A 71 -3.25 10.13 -16.60
CA ALA A 71 -3.36 10.72 -17.93
C ALA A 71 -2.16 11.62 -18.28
N ASP A 72 -1.62 12.35 -17.30
CA ASP A 72 -0.50 13.27 -17.50
C ASP A 72 0.88 12.59 -17.55
N GLY A 73 0.97 11.28 -17.29
CA GLY A 73 2.23 10.52 -17.37
C GLY A 73 3.34 11.04 -16.43
N LYS A 74 3.00 11.88 -15.45
CA LYS A 74 3.95 12.47 -14.52
C LYS A 74 4.17 11.52 -13.36
N PRO A 75 5.38 10.99 -13.14
CA PRO A 75 5.64 10.15 -11.98
C PRO A 75 5.49 11.01 -10.73
N SER A 76 4.64 10.55 -9.82
CA SER A 76 4.53 11.07 -8.47
C SER A 76 5.86 10.82 -7.73
N HIS A 77 6.56 11.90 -7.40
CA HIS A 77 7.59 11.96 -6.36
C HIS A 77 7.10 12.93 -5.29
#